data_AF-A0A2K8SHG5-F1
#
_entry.id   AF-A0A2K8SHG5-F1
#
_cell.length_a   1.000
_cell.length_b   1.000
_cell.length_c   1.000
_cell.angle_alpha   90.00
_cell.angle_beta   90.00
_cell.angle_gamma   90.00
#
_symmetry.space_group_name_H-M   'P 1'
#
loop_
_entity.id
_entity.type
_entity.pdbx_description
1 polymer ?
#
loop_
_entity_poly.entity_id
_entity_poly.type
_entity_poly.pdbx_seq_one_letter_code
_entity_poly.pdbx_strand_id
1 'polypeptide(L)' 'MEPFQHSSSEIRLSRHRREIIDQHLAEIDPNSASAKRLQRERDEMDKYLKDRQQHWRDMHLLPGESPITRLVLVIEGVK' A
#
# COMPACT_ATOMS: atom_id res chain seq x y z
N MET A 1 6.33 -12.64 13.23
CA MET A 1 5.21 -11.89 12.63
C MET A 1 5.82 -11.08 11.52
N GLU A 2 5.64 -11.50 10.26
CA GLU A 2 6.39 -10.99 9.10
C GLU A 2 5.50 -10.02 8.27
N PRO A 3 5.49 -8.71 8.56
CA PRO A 3 4.60 -7.75 7.89
C PRO A 3 4.95 -7.49 6.41
N PHE A 4 6.18 -7.79 5.98
CA PHE A 4 6.66 -7.46 4.63
C PHE A 4 6.12 -8.36 3.52
N GLN A 5 5.79 -9.62 3.82
CA GLN A 5 5.33 -10.57 2.81
C GLN A 5 3.88 -10.27 2.37
N HIS A 6 3.01 -9.83 3.28
CA HIS A 6 1.62 -9.49 2.96
C HIS A 6 1.50 -8.16 2.19
N SER A 7 2.35 -7.17 2.48
CA SER A 7 2.34 -5.88 1.77
C SER A 7 2.66 -6.06 0.28
N SER A 8 3.58 -6.96 -0.07
CA SER A 8 3.97 -7.20 -1.47
C SER A 8 2.85 -7.87 -2.30
N SER A 9 2.06 -8.75 -1.71
CA SER A 9 0.90 -9.35 -2.36
C SER A 9 -0.28 -8.38 -2.50
N GLU A 10 -0.52 -7.55 -1.49
CA GLU A 10 -1.59 -6.54 -1.51
C GLU A 10 -1.30 -5.42 -2.52
N ILE A 11 -0.05 -4.97 -2.62
CA ILE A 11 0.38 -4.00 -3.65
C ILE A 11 0.13 -4.56 -5.05
N ARG A 12 0.42 -5.85 -5.27
CA ARG A 12 0.23 -6.51 -6.56
C ARG A 12 -1.26 -6.63 -6.92
N LEU A 13 -2.10 -7.01 -5.96
CA LEU A 13 -3.55 -7.09 -6.14
C LEU A 13 -4.17 -5.71 -6.41
N SER A 14 -3.74 -4.69 -5.67
CA SER A 14 -4.20 -3.32 -5.85
C SER A 14 -3.82 -2.75 -7.22
N ARG A 15 -2.60 -3.02 -7.69
CA ARG A 15 -2.14 -2.65 -9.03
C ARG A 15 -2.99 -3.29 -10.12
N HIS A 16 -3.24 -4.59 -10.02
CA HIS A 16 -4.06 -5.30 -11.00
C HIS A 16 -5.51 -4.77 -11.03
N ARG A 17 -6.10 -4.52 -9.86
CA ARG A 17 -7.46 -3.95 -9.77
C ARG A 17 -7.52 -2.53 -10.34
N ARG A 18 -6.47 -1.72 -10.17
CA ARG A 18 -6.37 -0.40 -10.80
C ARG A 18 -6.35 -0.49 -12.33
N GLU A 19 -5.60 -1.43 -12.89
CA GLU A 19 -5.56 -1.66 -14.34
C GLU A 19 -6.95 -2.02 -14.89
N ILE A 20 -7.71 -2.86 -14.19
CA ILE A 20 -9.10 -3.20 -14.57
C ILE A 20 -10.01 -1.98 -14.51
N ILE A 21 -9.90 -1.17 -13.45
CA ILE A 21 -10.71 0.04 -13.31
C ILE A 21 -10.37 1.05 -14.42
N ASP A 22 -9.08 1.22 -14.74
CA ASP A 22 -8.64 2.13 -15.80
C ASP A 22 -9.11 1.64 -17.18
N GLN A 23 -9.13 0.32 -17.44
CA GLN A 23 -9.72 -0.26 -18.65
C GLN A 23 -11.23 0.03 -18.75
N HIS A 24 -11.99 -0.22 -17.67
CA HIS A 24 -13.41 0.10 -17.65
C HIS A 24 -13.69 1.60 -17.81
N LEU A 25 -12.86 2.47 -17.22
CA LEU A 25 -12.97 3.92 -17.38
C LEU A 25 -12.72 4.38 -18.81
N ALA A 26 -11.93 3.64 -19.61
CA ALA A 26 -11.69 3.94 -21.01
C ALA A 26 -12.88 3.58 -21.92
N GLU A 27 -13.72 2.63 -21.50
CA GLU A 27 -14.87 2.13 -22.28
C GLU A 27 -16.19 2.85 -21.94
N ILE A 28 -16.27 3.54 -20.80
CA ILE A 28 -17.49 4.23 -20.34
C ILE A 28 -17.39 5.74 -20.48
N ASP A 29 -18.55 6.39 -20.64
CA ASP A 29 -18.61 7.85 -20.68
C ASP A 29 -18.07 8.45 -19.36
N PRO A 30 -17.08 9.37 -19.41
CA PRO A 30 -16.42 9.90 -18.23
C PRO A 30 -17.32 10.77 -17.34
N ASN A 31 -18.45 11.26 -17.86
CA ASN A 31 -19.45 12.01 -17.11
C ASN A 31 -20.53 11.12 -16.49
N SER A 32 -20.59 9.84 -16.84
CA SER A 32 -21.52 8.88 -16.26
C SER A 32 -21.31 8.74 -14.74
N ALA A 33 -22.41 8.45 -14.02
CA ALA A 33 -22.36 8.21 -12.57
C ALA A 33 -21.43 7.03 -12.23
N SER A 34 -21.37 6.02 -13.11
CA SER A 34 -20.48 4.86 -12.98
C SER A 34 -19.01 5.24 -13.09
N ALA A 35 -18.64 6.11 -14.05
CA ALA A 35 -17.27 6.60 -14.18
C ALA A 35 -16.82 7.38 -12.95
N LYS A 36 -17.67 8.27 -12.43
CA LYS A 36 -17.38 9.03 -11.19
C LYS A 36 -17.21 8.12 -9.98
N ARG A 37 -17.97 7.02 -9.91
CA ARG A 37 -17.84 6.03 -8.83
C ARG A 37 -16.53 5.25 -8.94
N LEU A 38 -16.19 4.76 -10.13
CA LEU A 38 -14.94 4.02 -10.38
C LEU A 38 -13.70 4.89 -10.13
N GLN A 39 -13.76 6.18 -10.49
CA GLN A 39 -12.69 7.12 -10.17
C GLN A 39 -12.51 7.28 -8.65
N ARG A 40 -13.61 7.45 -7.89
CA ARG A 40 -13.52 7.53 -6.42
C ARG A 40 -12.94 6.26 -5.82
N GLU A 41 -13.39 5.10 -6.29
CA GLU A 41 -12.88 3.81 -5.81
C GLU A 41 -11.37 3.67 -6.05
N ARG A 42 -10.88 4.07 -7.24
CA ARG A 42 -9.44 4.11 -7.54
C ARG A 42 -8.69 5.05 -6.60
N ASP A 43 -9.22 6.25 -6.36
CA ASP A 43 -8.57 7.26 -5.53
C ASP A 43 -8.54 6.85 -4.04
N GLU A 44 -9.60 6.21 -3.54
CA GLU A 44 -9.67 5.65 -2.19
C GLU A 44 -8.66 4.51 -2.01
N MET A 45 -8.49 3.64 -3.01
CA MET A 45 -7.47 2.59 -2.99
C MET A 45 -6.06 3.17 -2.94
N ASP A 46 -5.77 4.20 -3.74
CA ASP A 46 -4.46 4.87 -3.74
C ASP A 46 -4.19 5.54 -2.38
N LYS A 47 -5.21 6.15 -1.77
CA LYS A 47 -5.10 6.75 -0.43
C LYS A 47 -4.82 5.68 0.64
N TYR A 48 -5.56 4.58 0.62
CA TYR A 48 -5.39 3.48 1.56
C TYR A 48 -3.96 2.92 1.54
N LEU A 49 -3.40 2.71 0.35
CA LEU A 49 -2.02 2.21 0.21
C LEU A 49 -0.99 3.20 0.79
N LYS A 50 -1.16 4.50 0.52
CA LYS A 50 -0.27 5.55 1.06
C LYS A 50 -0.36 5.64 2.58
N ASP A 51 -1.57 5.69 3.13
CA ASP A 51 -1.80 5.77 4.57
C ASP A 51 -1.20 4.55 5.28
N ARG A 52 -1.36 3.35 4.70
CA ARG A 52 -0.81 2.12 5.26
C ARG A 52 0.72 2.09 5.21
N GLN A 53 1.32 2.53 4.11
CA GLN A 53 2.77 2.65 3.99
C GLN A 53 3.33 3.64 5.04
N GLN A 54 2.65 4.77 5.21
CA GLN A 54 3.05 5.80 6.16
C GLN A 54 2.88 5.30 7.61
N HIS A 55 1.75 4.68 7.93
CA HIS A 55 1.51 4.09 9.26
C HIS A 55 2.54 3.02 9.62
N TRP A 56 2.89 2.14 8.66
CA TRP A 56 3.94 1.14 8.88
C TRP A 56 5.30 1.80 9.15
N ARG A 57 5.63 2.85 8.38
CA ARG A 57 6.86 3.62 8.57
C ARG A 57 6.90 4.29 9.94
N ASP A 58 5.80 4.89 10.36
CA ASP A 58 5.71 5.60 11.64
C ASP A 58 5.78 4.63 12.83
N MET A 59 5.17 3.45 12.72
CA MET A 59 5.16 2.44 13.78
C MET A 59 6.53 1.76 13.97
N HIS A 60 7.30 1.57 12.90
CA HIS A 60 8.52 0.74 12.95
C HIS A 60 9.83 1.50 12.73
N LEU A 61 9.81 2.61 11.99
CA LEU A 61 11.03 3.32 11.62
C LEU A 61 11.29 4.52 12.54
N LEU A 62 10.24 5.24 12.92
CA LEU A 62 10.37 6.37 13.83
C LEU A 62 10.46 5.88 15.27
N PRO A 63 11.41 6.37 16.07
CA PRO A 63 11.39 6.13 17.50
C PRO A 63 10.16 6.87 18.05
N GLY A 64 9.10 6.13 18.36
CA GLY A 64 8.09 6.64 19.29
C GLY A 64 8.80 7.06 20.57
N GLU A 65 8.29 8.07 21.28
CA GLU A 65 8.87 8.67 22.49
C GLU A 65 9.09 7.69 23.67
N SER A 66 8.94 6.39 23.46
CA SER A 66 9.23 5.33 24.42
C SER A 66 10.52 4.59 24.02
N PRO A 67 11.45 4.31 24.95
CA PRO A 67 12.68 3.60 24.64
C PRO A 67 12.38 2.14 24.30
N ILE A 68 12.15 1.85 23.02
CA ILE A 68 12.03 0.48 22.51
C ILE A 68 13.40 0.03 22.03
N THR A 69 13.98 -0.91 22.77
CA THR A 69 15.25 -1.59 22.45
C THR A 69 15.15 -2.21 21.06
N ARG A 70 15.89 -1.65 20.09
CA ARG A 70 15.94 -2.16 18.72
C ARG A 70 16.99 -3.28 18.67
N LEU A 71 16.54 -4.53 18.59
CA LEU A 71 17.43 -5.68 18.41
C LEU A 71 17.94 -5.69 16.97
N VAL A 72 19.24 -5.44 16.76
CA VAL A 72 19.89 -5.52 15.44
C VAL A 72 20.61 -6.87 15.36
N LEU A 73 20.18 -7.72 14.43
CA LEU A 73 20.86 -8.99 14.15
C LEU A 73 22.01 -8.72 13.18
N VAL A 74 23.25 -8.76 13.68
CA VAL A 74 24.45 -8.73 12.83
C VAL A 74 24.78 -10.17 12.45
N ILE A 75 24.73 -10.48 11.16
CA ILE A 75 25.25 -11.75 10.64
C ILE A 75 26.69 -11.47 10.19
N GLU A 76 27.66 -11.82 11.02
CA GLU A 76 29.06 -11.86 10.60
C GLU A 76 29.24 -13.01 9.60
N GLY A 77 29.68 -12.68 8.39
CA GLY A 77 30.00 -13.65 7.36
C GLY A 77 31.17 -14.53 7.81
N VAL A 78 30.91 -15.81 8.00
CA VAL A 78 31.95 -16.82 8.23
C VAL A 78 32.72 -17.00 6.92
N LYS A 79 34.05 -16.89 6.99
CA LYS A 79 34.97 -17.12 5.87
C LYS A 79 34.87 -18.52 5.28
#